data_AF-A0A969F415-F1
#
_entry.id   AF-A0A969F415-F1
#
_cell.length_a   1.000
_cell.length_b   1.000
_cell.length_c   1.000
_cell.angle_alpha   90.00
_cell.angle_beta   90.00
_cell.angle_gamma   90.00
#
_symmetry.space_group_name_H-M   'P 1'
#
loop_
_entity.id
_entity.type
_entity.pdbx_description
1 polymer ?
#
loop_
_entity_poly.entity_id
_entity_poly.type
_entity_poly.pdbx_seq_one_letter_code
_entity_poly.pdbx_strand_id
1 'polypeptide(L)'
;MLCGGCLRQQPSGHRIFEWIESRTVGRLPGYKAIKEVVEYFGKNDRNPFAKPVAVKFTDTVSFTGFLADERGDSATVFVPTGPNPTTGLIVHVPLAHVTRLGTPGAEVLKTIIACGAGAQAVMATRRAA
;
A
#
# COMPACT_ATOMS: atom_id res chain seq x y z
N MET A 1 -10.36 -21.27 47.78
CA MET A 1 -11.25 -21.62 46.64
C MET A 1 -11.83 -20.30 46.14
N LEU A 2 -11.27 -19.75 45.05
CA LEU A 2 -11.81 -19.87 43.67
C LEU A 2 -13.22 -19.26 43.62
N CYS A 3 -13.65 -18.40 42.70
CA CYS A 3 -13.13 -17.78 41.48
C CYS A 3 -14.36 -17.02 40.92
N GLY A 4 -14.18 -16.12 39.97
CA GLY A 4 -15.14 -16.08 38.85
C GLY A 4 -16.20 -14.98 38.79
N GLY A 5 -16.04 -13.86 39.50
CA GLY A 5 -16.80 -12.64 39.19
C GLY A 5 -16.23 -11.92 37.97
N CYS A 6 -16.46 -12.49 36.78
CA CYS A 6 -15.97 -12.00 35.50
C CYS A 6 -16.36 -10.53 35.29
N LEU A 7 -15.37 -9.63 35.37
CA LEU A 7 -15.46 -8.22 34.97
C LEU A 7 -15.93 -8.15 33.51
N ARG A 8 -17.22 -7.91 33.33
CA ARG A 8 -17.80 -7.53 32.05
C ARG A 8 -18.05 -6.02 32.15
N GLN A 9 -17.45 -5.30 31.20
CA GLN A 9 -17.67 -3.89 30.84
C GLN A 9 -16.61 -2.90 31.36
N GLN A 10 -15.55 -2.72 30.57
CA GLN A 10 -14.74 -1.49 30.62
C GLN A 10 -14.51 -0.99 29.18
N PRO A 11 -15.08 0.17 28.77
CA PRO A 11 -14.95 0.75 27.44
C PRO A 11 -13.62 1.51 27.28
N SER A 12 -12.53 0.92 27.75
CA SER A 12 -11.20 1.54 27.86
C SER A 12 -10.21 1.06 26.80
N GLY A 13 -10.64 0.22 25.85
CA GLY A 13 -9.78 -0.28 24.77
C GLY A 13 -9.40 0.78 23.73
N HIS A 14 -10.26 1.75 23.45
CA HIS A 14 -10.00 2.74 22.39
C HIS A 14 -8.93 3.76 22.79
N ARG A 15 -8.96 4.24 24.04
CA ARG A 15 -8.02 5.27 24.54
C ARG A 15 -6.61 4.74 24.78
N ILE A 16 -6.47 3.47 25.17
CA ILE A 16 -5.15 2.83 25.34
C ILE A 16 -4.51 2.55 23.97
N PHE A 17 -5.31 2.19 22.97
CA PHE A 17 -4.83 2.03 21.59
C PHE A 17 -4.33 3.37 21.01
N GLU A 18 -5.10 4.46 21.17
CA GLU A 18 -4.67 5.81 20.75
C GLU A 18 -3.42 6.33 21.50
N TRP A 19 -3.28 5.99 22.79
CA TRP A 19 -2.13 6.40 23.60
C TRP A 19 -0.84 5.65 23.21
N ILE A 20 -0.95 4.35 22.90
CA ILE A 20 0.18 3.56 22.38
C ILE A 20 0.54 4.00 20.96
N GLU A 21 -0.46 4.31 20.13
CA GLU A 21 -0.24 4.80 18.77
C GLU A 21 0.48 6.17 18.75
N SER A 22 0.11 7.07 19.65
CA SER A 22 0.68 8.44 19.72
C SER A 22 2.11 8.50 20.26
N ARG A 23 2.54 7.57 21.14
CA ARG A 23 3.88 7.63 21.75
C ARG A 23 4.97 6.84 21.04
N THR A 24 4.62 5.74 20.36
CA THR A 24 5.62 4.82 19.78
C THR A 24 5.59 4.83 18.25
N VAL A 25 4.42 4.91 17.63
CA VAL A 25 4.27 4.73 16.17
C VAL A 25 4.37 6.07 15.42
N GLY A 26 4.00 7.19 16.04
CA GLY A 26 4.16 8.52 15.48
C GLY A 26 5.61 9.01 15.33
N ARG A 27 6.61 8.28 15.86
CA ARG A 27 8.04 8.59 15.78
C ARG A 27 8.80 7.86 14.66
N LEU A 28 8.18 6.90 14.00
CA LEU A 28 8.78 6.27 12.82
C LEU A 28 8.55 7.19 11.62
N PRO A 29 9.61 7.79 11.02
CA PRO A 29 9.45 8.58 9.82
C PRO A 29 8.79 7.71 8.74
N GLY A 30 7.59 8.10 8.30
CA GLY A 30 6.79 7.38 7.31
C GLY A 30 5.48 6.77 7.82
N TYR A 31 5.30 6.48 9.13
CA TYR A 31 4.04 5.89 9.61
C TYR A 31 2.84 6.83 9.44
N LYS A 32 3.01 8.13 9.69
CA LYS A 32 1.96 9.12 9.44
C LYS A 32 1.57 9.19 7.96
N ALA A 33 2.55 9.16 7.06
CA ALA A 33 2.28 9.14 5.61
C ALA A 33 1.55 7.85 5.19
N ILE A 34 1.94 6.69 5.74
CA ILE A 34 1.23 5.43 5.50
C ILE A 34 -0.20 5.50 6.06
N LYS A 35 -0.39 6.02 7.27
CA LYS A 35 -1.70 6.16 7.91
C LYS A 35 -2.59 7.13 7.13
N GLU A 36 -2.07 8.27 6.70
CA GLU A 36 -2.79 9.25 5.88
C GLU A 36 -3.16 8.66 4.51
N VAL A 37 -2.28 7.89 3.86
CA VAL A 37 -2.61 7.14 2.64
C VAL A 37 -3.71 6.10 2.94
N VAL A 38 -3.56 5.28 3.97
CA VAL A 38 -4.55 4.26 4.32
C VAL A 38 -5.91 4.88 4.68
N GLU A 39 -5.94 6.01 5.38
CA GLU A 39 -7.17 6.70 5.77
C GLU A 39 -7.83 7.46 4.61
N TYR A 40 -7.04 8.09 3.73
CA TYR A 40 -7.54 8.80 2.55
C TYR A 40 -8.13 7.83 1.52
N PHE A 41 -7.53 6.63 1.39
CA PHE A 41 -7.92 5.64 0.38
C PHE A 41 -8.79 4.49 0.92
N GLY A 42 -8.87 4.30 2.24
CA GLY A 42 -9.74 3.31 2.89
C GLY A 42 -11.21 3.74 3.04
N LYS A 43 -11.53 5.02 2.85
CA LYS A 43 -12.93 5.53 2.89
C LYS A 43 -13.68 5.40 1.57
N ASN A 44 -12.98 5.13 0.46
CA ASN A 44 -13.60 4.81 -0.83
C ASN A 44 -13.53 3.29 -1.02
N ASP A 45 -14.67 2.63 -1.25
CA ASP A 45 -14.81 1.17 -1.52
C ASP A 45 -13.94 0.61 -2.67
N ARG A 46 -13.17 1.48 -3.35
CA ARG A 46 -12.20 1.16 -4.38
C ARG A 46 -10.81 1.52 -3.87
N ASN A 47 -10.21 0.67 -3.04
CA ASN A 47 -8.83 0.85 -2.58
C ASN A 47 -7.86 0.73 -3.78
N PRO A 48 -7.33 1.84 -4.33
CA PRO A 48 -6.49 1.80 -5.53
C PRO A 48 -5.14 1.10 -5.25
N PHE A 49 -4.73 1.06 -3.97
CA PHE A 49 -3.48 0.44 -3.52
C PHE A 49 -3.59 -1.06 -3.25
N ALA A 50 -4.79 -1.64 -3.39
CA ALA A 50 -5.00 -3.08 -3.23
C ALA A 50 -4.39 -3.90 -4.37
N LYS A 51 -4.13 -3.27 -5.53
CA LYS A 51 -3.68 -3.97 -6.75
C LYS A 51 -2.32 -3.43 -7.20
N PRO A 52 -1.22 -3.85 -6.55
CA PRO A 52 0.12 -3.52 -7.01
C PRO A 52 0.40 -4.18 -8.36
N VAL A 53 1.02 -3.41 -9.24
CA VAL A 53 1.35 -3.82 -10.61
C VAL A 53 2.74 -3.35 -10.99
N ALA A 54 3.37 -4.09 -11.89
CA ALA A 54 4.53 -3.64 -12.64
C ALA A 54 4.08 -3.26 -14.04
N VAL A 55 4.40 -2.04 -14.47
CA VAL A 55 4.08 -1.52 -15.81
C VAL A 55 5.33 -1.53 -16.65
N LYS A 56 5.29 -2.25 -17.77
CA LYS A 56 6.35 -2.24 -18.78
C LYS A 56 6.32 -0.93 -19.56
N PHE A 57 7.40 -0.15 -19.47
CA PHE A 57 7.55 1.09 -20.25
C PHE A 57 8.39 0.85 -21.51
N THR A 58 9.45 0.06 -21.38
CA THR A 58 10.25 -0.46 -22.51
C THR A 58 10.53 -1.94 -22.29
N ASP A 59 11.24 -2.60 -23.21
CA ASP A 59 11.63 -4.00 -23.06
C ASP A 59 12.53 -4.28 -21.84
N THR A 60 13.21 -3.25 -21.33
CA THR A 60 14.13 -3.36 -20.20
C THR A 60 13.69 -2.58 -18.97
N VAL A 61 12.79 -1.60 -19.13
CA VAL A 61 12.36 -0.69 -18.07
C VAL A 61 10.92 -0.95 -17.68
N SER A 62 10.70 -1.09 -16.38
CA SER A 62 9.36 -1.20 -15.82
C SER A 62 9.20 -0.39 -14.53
N PHE A 63 8.02 0.17 -14.34
CA PHE A 63 7.64 0.96 -13.17
C PHE A 63 6.82 0.13 -12.20
N THR A 64 6.97 0.39 -10.90
CA THR A 64 6.08 -0.15 -9.87
C THR A 64 4.95 0.84 -9.65
N GLY A 65 3.72 0.36 -9.65
CA GLY A 65 2.55 1.20 -9.44
C GLY A 65 1.35 0.44 -8.90
N PHE A 66 0.22 1.11 -8.93
CA PHE A 66 -1.06 0.64 -8.43
C PHE A 66 -2.12 0.82 -9.50
N LEU A 67 -2.85 -0.25 -9.81
CA LEU A 67 -3.89 -0.22 -10.84
C LEU A 67 -5.08 0.62 -10.35
N ALA A 68 -5.32 1.74 -11.01
CA ALA A 68 -6.40 2.67 -10.68
C ALA A 68 -7.70 2.35 -11.42
N ASP A 69 -7.60 2.05 -12.73
CA ASP A 69 -8.75 1.67 -13.56
C ASP A 69 -8.32 0.71 -14.69
N GLU A 70 -9.25 -0.12 -15.16
CA GLU A 70 -9.05 -1.08 -16.24
C GLU A 70 -10.31 -1.11 -17.11
N ARG A 71 -10.16 -0.86 -18.41
CA ARG A 71 -11.28 -0.80 -19.36
C ARG A 71 -10.87 -1.38 -20.71
N GLY A 72 -11.44 -2.52 -21.07
CA GLY A 72 -11.07 -3.24 -22.29
C GLY A 72 -9.57 -3.56 -22.27
N ASP A 73 -8.85 -3.16 -23.32
CA ASP A 73 -7.41 -3.39 -23.44
C ASP A 73 -6.55 -2.22 -22.92
N SER A 74 -7.14 -1.29 -22.16
CA SER A 74 -6.43 -0.14 -21.58
C SER A 74 -6.49 -0.14 -20.06
N ALA A 75 -5.39 0.24 -19.43
CA ALA A 75 -5.24 0.32 -17.98
C ALA A 75 -4.67 1.68 -17.58
N THR A 76 -5.20 2.21 -16.49
CA THR A 76 -4.69 3.41 -15.83
C THR A 76 -3.98 3.01 -14.55
N VAL A 77 -2.70 3.37 -14.42
CA VAL A 77 -1.86 3.02 -13.29
C VAL A 77 -1.32 4.28 -12.63
N PHE A 78 -1.43 4.34 -11.31
CA PHE A 78 -0.75 5.33 -10.49
C PHE A 78 0.66 4.83 -10.14
N VAL A 79 1.68 5.55 -10.59
CA VAL A 79 3.09 5.27 -10.32
C VAL A 79 3.58 6.27 -9.25
N PRO A 80 3.65 5.86 -7.98
CA PRO A 80 4.08 6.74 -6.90
C PRO A 80 5.59 7.01 -6.97
N THR A 81 6.01 8.15 -6.41
CA THR A 81 7.42 8.54 -6.27
C THR A 81 7.92 8.26 -4.85
N GLY A 82 9.15 7.79 -4.70
CA GLY A 82 9.83 7.77 -3.40
C GLY A 82 10.42 9.13 -3.05
N PRO A 83 10.59 9.48 -1.76
CA PRO A 83 10.14 8.73 -0.57
C PRO A 83 8.68 9.01 -0.20
N ASN A 84 8.00 9.94 -0.88
CA ASN A 84 6.63 10.35 -0.58
C ASN A 84 5.60 9.66 -1.53
N PRO A 85 4.92 8.59 -1.09
CA PRO A 85 4.03 7.82 -1.94
C PRO A 85 2.71 8.53 -2.30
N THR A 86 2.47 9.74 -1.77
CA THR A 86 1.29 10.55 -2.10
C THR A 86 1.43 11.27 -3.44
N THR A 87 2.66 11.46 -3.92
CA THR A 87 2.95 12.06 -5.23
C THR A 87 3.31 10.98 -6.24
N GLY A 88 3.07 11.24 -7.52
CA GLY A 88 3.32 10.26 -8.55
C GLY A 88 2.88 10.72 -9.93
N LEU A 89 2.97 9.79 -10.86
CA LEU A 89 2.50 9.91 -12.22
C LEU A 89 1.24 9.07 -12.39
N ILE A 90 0.32 9.54 -13.22
CA ILE A 90 -0.77 8.70 -13.74
C ILE A 90 -0.39 8.34 -15.17
N VAL A 91 -0.30 7.04 -15.44
CA VAL A 91 0.07 6.53 -16.77
C VAL A 91 -1.07 5.69 -17.34
N HIS A 92 -1.33 5.86 -18.62
CA HIS A 92 -2.29 5.07 -19.38
C HIS A 92 -1.51 4.16 -20.32
N VAL A 93 -1.72 2.85 -20.21
CA VAL A 93 -0.97 1.84 -20.95
C VAL A 93 -1.89 0.74 -21.44
N PRO A 94 -1.52 0.01 -22.51
CA PRO A 94 -2.21 -1.22 -22.87
C PRO A 94 -2.18 -2.21 -21.70
N LEU A 95 -3.27 -2.95 -21.49
CA LEU A 95 -3.39 -3.96 -20.44
C LEU A 95 -2.29 -5.04 -20.57
N ALA A 96 -1.86 -5.34 -21.79
CA ALA A 96 -0.76 -6.26 -22.08
C ALA A 96 0.60 -5.81 -21.48
N HIS A 97 0.76 -4.53 -21.14
CA HIS A 97 1.97 -4.00 -20.50
C HIS A 97 1.88 -3.98 -18.97
N VAL A 98 0.76 -4.43 -18.40
CA VAL A 98 0.54 -4.45 -16.96
C VAL A 98 0.69 -5.87 -16.44
N THR A 99 1.62 -6.07 -15.52
CA THR A 99 1.84 -7.34 -14.84
C THR A 99 1.42 -7.20 -13.38
N ARG A 100 0.48 -8.03 -12.91
CA ARG A 100 0.03 -7.98 -11.51
C ARG A 100 1.10 -8.56 -10.59
N LEU A 101 1.34 -7.90 -9.47
CA LEU A 101 2.30 -8.34 -8.46
C LEU A 101 1.59 -9.21 -7.41
N GLY A 102 2.26 -10.29 -6.98
CA GLY A 102 1.77 -11.14 -5.89
C GLY A 102 2.03 -10.55 -4.50
N THR A 103 2.91 -9.54 -4.41
CA THR A 103 3.25 -8.84 -3.17
C THR A 103 2.11 -7.97 -2.67
N PRO A 104 1.80 -7.94 -1.36
CA PRO A 104 0.84 -6.99 -0.79
C PRO A 104 1.21 -5.53 -1.04
N GLY A 105 0.23 -4.66 -1.33
CA GLY A 105 0.47 -3.24 -1.62
C GLY A 105 1.23 -2.49 -0.51
N ALA A 106 1.05 -2.88 0.75
CA ALA A 106 1.79 -2.30 1.88
C ALA A 106 3.30 -2.57 1.80
N GLU A 107 3.71 -3.75 1.33
CA GLU A 107 5.12 -4.09 1.15
C GLU A 107 5.72 -3.34 -0.05
N VAL A 108 4.93 -3.17 -1.12
CA VAL A 108 5.30 -2.30 -2.25
C VAL A 108 5.52 -0.85 -1.78
N LEU A 109 4.61 -0.30 -0.98
CA LEU A 109 4.74 1.06 -0.42
C LEU A 109 6.01 1.21 0.44
N LYS A 110 6.39 0.19 1.22
CA LYS A 110 7.66 0.22 1.98
C LYS A 110 8.86 0.41 1.06
N THR A 111 8.89 -0.28 -0.09
CA THR A 111 9.99 -0.11 -1.05
C THR A 111 10.03 1.28 -1.67
N ILE A 112 8.87 1.90 -1.93
CA ILE A 112 8.77 3.26 -2.46
C ILE A 112 9.27 4.28 -1.43
N ILE A 113 8.83 4.17 -0.17
CA ILE A 113 9.29 5.03 0.93
C ILE A 113 10.80 4.87 1.16
N ALA A 114 11.32 3.66 1.00
CA ALA A 114 12.74 3.34 1.09
C ALA A 114 13.53 3.61 -0.20
N CYS A 115 13.00 4.40 -1.13
CA CYS A 115 13.65 4.78 -2.39
C CYS A 115 14.15 3.58 -3.24
N GLY A 116 13.42 2.48 -3.23
CA GLY A 116 13.69 1.28 -4.02
C GLY A 116 14.42 0.16 -3.28
N ALA A 117 14.84 0.36 -2.02
CA ALA A 117 15.42 -0.72 -1.23
C ALA A 117 14.40 -1.86 -1.04
N GLY A 118 14.79 -3.09 -1.40
CA GLY A 118 13.93 -4.28 -1.36
C GLY A 118 12.99 -4.45 -2.57
N ALA A 119 13.01 -3.54 -3.55
CA ALA A 119 12.12 -3.62 -4.72
C ALA A 119 12.35 -4.88 -5.58
N GLN A 120 13.56 -5.46 -5.58
CA GLN A 120 13.84 -6.70 -6.32
C GLN A 120 13.02 -7.90 -5.81
N ALA A 121 12.79 -7.99 -4.49
CA ALA A 121 11.94 -9.03 -3.91
C ALA A 121 10.48 -8.87 -4.38
N VAL A 122 10.00 -7.63 -4.49
CA VAL A 122 8.68 -7.33 -5.04
C VAL A 122 8.59 -7.75 -6.50
N MET A 123 9.58 -7.38 -7.32
CA MET A 123 9.59 -7.69 -8.76
C MET A 123 9.70 -9.19 -9.05
N ALA A 124 10.31 -9.97 -8.16
CA ALA A 124 10.38 -11.43 -8.30
C ALA A 124 8.99 -12.10 -8.23
N THR A 125 7.99 -11.43 -7.66
CA THR A 125 6.61 -11.97 -7.56
C THR A 125 5.72 -11.65 -8.77
N ARG A 126 6.29 -11.04 -9.82
CA ARG A 126 5.57 -10.77 -11.08
C ARG A 126 5.00 -12.07 -11.62
N ARG A 127 3.68 -12.17 -11.63
CA ARG A 127 2.99 -13.26 -12.32
C ARG A 127 2.72 -12.78 -13.74
N ALA A 128 3.33 -13.45 -14.72
CA ALA A 128 3.01 -13.22 -16.12
C ALA A 128 1.48 -13.29 -16.30
N ALA A 129 0.93 -12.27 -16.96
CA ALA A 129 -0.48 -12.22 -17.33
C ALA A 129 -0.77 -13.27 -18.41
#